data_AF-A0A6N8WWD7-F1
#
_entry.id   AF-A0A6N8WWD7-F1
#
_cell.length_a   1.000
_cell.length_b   1.000
_cell.length_c   1.000
_cell.angle_alpha   90.00
_cell.angle_beta   90.00
_cell.angle_gamma   90.00
#
_symmetry.space_group_name_H-M   'P 1'
#
loop_
_entity.id
_entity.type
_entity.pdbx_description
1 polymer ?
#
loop_
_entity_poly.entity_id
_entity_poly.type
_entity_poly.pdbx_seq_one_letter_code
_entity_poly.pdbx_strand_id
1 'polypeptide(L)'
;MSRVGDVDYILTECFLAVGQAAGPDKTVDFDVVTWWHRRYRRAFRHAIATTGTSWAADRRRVTAVGRYLGQRVAHHARRRATIDLAAAALASDEVERGCRMNAIREGS
;
A
#
# COMPACT_ATOMS: atom_id res chain seq x y z
N MET A 1 6.07 6.04 -21.31
CA MET A 1 4.94 5.43 -20.57
C MET A 1 3.91 6.52 -20.28
N SER A 2 2.62 6.21 -20.41
CA SER A 2 1.57 7.17 -20.02
C SER A 2 1.45 7.19 -18.50
N ARG A 3 1.21 8.36 -17.90
CA ARG A 3 1.07 8.53 -16.44
C ARG A 3 -0.01 7.62 -15.81
N VAL A 4 -0.96 7.13 -16.61
CA VAL A 4 -2.01 6.20 -16.17
C VAL A 4 -1.48 4.77 -16.03
N GLY A 5 -0.58 4.34 -16.93
CA GLY A 5 0.07 3.02 -16.83
C GLY A 5 1.02 2.90 -15.64
N ASP A 6 1.66 4.01 -15.25
CA ASP A 6 2.58 4.06 -14.12
C ASP A 6 1.86 3.76 -12.79
N VAL A 7 0.65 4.29 -12.59
CA VAL A 7 -0.13 4.06 -11.36
C VAL A 7 -0.52 2.60 -11.19
N ASP A 8 -0.89 1.93 -12.28
CA ASP A 8 -1.34 0.54 -12.20
C ASP A 8 -0.15 -0.38 -11.90
N TYR A 9 1.02 -0.08 -12.47
CA TYR A 9 2.27 -0.77 -12.13
C TYR A 9 2.70 -0.53 -10.67
N ILE A 10 2.58 0.71 -10.18
CA ILE A 10 2.82 1.07 -8.76
C ILE A 10 1.96 0.22 -7.83
N LEU A 11 0.66 0.11 -8.13
CA LEU A 11 -0.28 -0.66 -7.32
C LEU A 11 0.05 -2.15 -7.35
N THR A 12 0.38 -2.69 -8.52
CA THR A 12 0.79 -4.10 -8.65
C THR A 12 2.02 -4.39 -7.81
N GLU A 13 3.09 -3.58 -7.88
CA GLU A 13 4.28 -3.82 -7.07
C GLU A 13 4.00 -3.65 -5.57
N CYS A 14 3.19 -2.66 -5.19
CA CYS A 14 2.76 -2.47 -3.81
C CYS A 14 2.02 -3.71 -3.28
N PHE A 15 1.04 -4.24 -4.02
CA PHE A 15 0.27 -5.40 -3.59
C PHE A 15 1.06 -6.71 -3.63
N LEU A 16 2.01 -6.85 -4.56
CA LEU A 16 2.96 -7.95 -4.52
C LEU A 16 3.79 -7.91 -3.23
N ALA A 17 4.29 -6.72 -2.86
CA ALA A 17 5.05 -6.53 -1.62
C ALA A 17 4.20 -6.79 -0.36
N VAL A 18 2.93 -6.41 -0.38
CA VAL A 18 1.97 -6.74 0.69
C VAL A 18 1.81 -8.25 0.83
N GLY A 19 1.57 -8.97 -0.26
CA GLY A 19 1.40 -10.42 -0.23
C GLY A 19 2.65 -11.16 0.27
N GLN A 20 3.83 -10.75 -0.20
CA GLN A 20 5.11 -11.32 0.28
C GLN A 20 5.33 -11.11 1.78
N ALA A 21 4.91 -9.96 2.32
CA ALA A 21 5.10 -9.63 3.72
C ALA A 21 3.99 -10.17 4.64
N ALA A 22 2.78 -10.38 4.13
CA ALA A 22 1.68 -11.01 4.87
C ALA A 22 1.95 -12.49 5.18
N GLY A 23 2.81 -13.13 4.38
CA GLY A 23 3.25 -14.51 4.54
C GLY A 23 2.32 -15.52 3.86
N PRO A 24 2.78 -16.78 3.72
CA PRO A 24 2.06 -17.80 2.96
C PRO A 24 0.80 -18.33 3.66
N ASP A 25 0.69 -18.15 4.98
CA ASP A 25 -0.38 -18.73 5.81
C ASP A 25 -1.67 -17.89 5.83
N LYS A 26 -1.66 -16.74 5.14
CA LYS A 26 -2.79 -15.81 5.09
C LYS A 26 -3.29 -15.65 3.67
N THR A 27 -4.59 -15.72 3.51
CA THR A 27 -5.28 -15.36 2.27
C THR A 27 -5.84 -13.95 2.40
N VAL A 28 -5.74 -13.15 1.36
CA VAL A 28 -6.36 -11.81 1.32
C VAL A 28 -7.69 -11.92 0.60
N ASP A 29 -8.77 -11.48 1.25
CA ASP A 29 -10.08 -11.46 0.61
C ASP A 29 -10.07 -10.60 -0.66
N PHE A 30 -10.79 -11.06 -1.68
CA PHE A 30 -10.87 -10.32 -2.94
C PHE A 30 -11.41 -8.89 -2.73
N ASP A 31 -12.36 -8.72 -1.82
CA ASP A 31 -12.91 -7.41 -1.47
C ASP A 31 -11.86 -6.47 -0.89
N VAL A 32 -10.88 -6.99 -0.14
CA VAL A 32 -9.74 -6.21 0.35
C VAL A 32 -8.87 -5.73 -0.81
N VAL A 33 -8.59 -6.61 -1.79
CA VAL A 33 -7.78 -6.25 -2.97
C VAL A 33 -8.47 -5.16 -3.78
N THR A 34 -9.77 -5.30 -4.04
CA THR A 34 -10.53 -4.29 -4.80
C THR A 34 -10.62 -2.97 -4.04
N TRP A 35 -10.80 -3.02 -2.71
CA TRP A 35 -10.84 -1.85 -1.85
C TRP A 35 -9.50 -1.10 -1.84
N TRP A 36 -8.39 -1.80 -1.62
CA TRP A 36 -7.06 -1.21 -1.68
C TRP A 36 -6.76 -0.61 -3.05
N HIS A 37 -7.11 -1.31 -4.12
CA HIS A 37 -6.90 -0.80 -5.48
C HIS A 37 -7.64 0.54 -5.66
N ARG A 38 -8.91 0.65 -5.24
CA ARG A 38 -9.66 1.92 -5.32
C ARG A 38 -9.04 3.00 -4.43
N ARG A 39 -8.71 2.68 -3.18
CA ARG A 39 -8.18 3.64 -2.18
C ARG A 39 -6.84 4.22 -2.63
N TYR A 40 -5.87 3.36 -2.93
CA TYR A 40 -4.51 3.79 -3.22
C TYR A 40 -4.34 4.33 -4.63
N ARG A 41 -5.15 3.89 -5.61
CA ARG A 41 -5.14 4.48 -6.95
C ARG A 41 -5.41 5.98 -6.92
N ARG A 42 -6.35 6.43 -6.09
CA ARG A 42 -6.64 7.86 -5.91
C ARG A 42 -5.44 8.59 -5.30
N ALA A 43 -4.83 8.02 -4.26
CA ALA A 43 -3.69 8.61 -3.57
C ALA A 43 -2.45 8.73 -4.49
N PHE A 44 -2.07 7.66 -5.20
CA PHE A 44 -0.93 7.68 -6.11
C PHE A 44 -1.14 8.58 -7.31
N ARG A 45 -2.36 8.62 -7.88
CA ARG A 45 -2.69 9.60 -8.93
C ARG A 45 -2.49 11.03 -8.46
N HIS A 46 -2.95 11.35 -7.25
CA HIS A 46 -2.78 12.67 -6.69
C HIS A 46 -1.30 12.99 -6.46
N ALA A 47 -0.54 12.07 -5.84
CA ALA A 47 0.89 12.25 -5.60
C ALA A 47 1.69 12.48 -6.88
N ILE A 48 1.51 11.63 -7.91
CA ILE A 48 2.21 11.80 -9.20
C ILE A 48 1.88 13.13 -9.86
N ALA A 49 0.62 13.58 -9.75
CA ALA A 49 0.19 14.86 -10.31
C ALA A 49 0.81 16.07 -9.58
N THR A 50 1.04 15.98 -8.27
CA THR A 50 1.52 17.10 -7.45
C THR A 50 3.05 17.17 -7.34
N THR A 51 3.74 16.04 -7.25
CA THR A 51 5.19 16.02 -7.03
C THR A 51 5.99 15.96 -8.33
N GLY A 52 5.36 15.52 -9.43
CA GLY A 52 6.04 15.30 -10.70
C GLY A 52 7.13 14.21 -10.65
N THR A 53 7.24 13.47 -9.54
CA THR A 53 8.26 12.42 -9.37
C THR A 53 7.98 11.26 -10.33
N SER A 54 9.04 10.69 -10.88
CA SER A 54 8.92 9.44 -11.65
C SER A 54 8.79 8.25 -10.70
N TRP A 55 7.98 7.26 -11.10
CA TRP A 55 7.85 6.00 -10.39
C TRP A 55 9.21 5.35 -10.06
N ALA A 56 10.14 5.36 -11.01
CA ALA A 56 11.44 4.72 -10.84
C ALA A 56 12.22 5.25 -9.62
N ALA A 57 12.07 6.53 -9.29
CA ALA A 57 12.70 7.14 -8.12
C ALA A 57 12.04 6.71 -6.80
N ASP A 58 10.71 6.51 -6.79
CA ASP A 58 9.93 6.19 -5.60
C ASP A 58 9.67 4.70 -5.38
N ARG A 59 10.04 3.85 -6.34
CA ARG A 59 9.85 2.40 -6.31
C ARG A 59 10.28 1.77 -4.99
N ARG A 60 11.47 2.11 -4.49
CA ARG A 60 11.98 1.57 -3.22
C ARG A 60 11.10 1.97 -2.03
N ARG A 61 10.64 3.22 -1.97
CA ARG A 61 9.77 3.71 -0.89
C ARG A 61 8.42 3.04 -0.94
N VAL A 62 7.80 2.95 -2.11
CA VAL A 62 6.48 2.29 -2.25
C VAL A 62 6.57 0.81 -1.91
N THR A 63 7.61 0.10 -2.35
CA THR A 63 7.83 -1.31 -1.95
C THR A 63 7.98 -1.45 -0.43
N ALA A 64 8.71 -0.54 0.22
CA ALA A 64 8.85 -0.55 1.67
C ALA A 64 7.50 -0.31 2.39
N VAL A 65 6.71 0.64 1.90
CA VAL A 65 5.36 0.91 2.40
C VAL A 65 4.43 -0.30 2.19
N GLY A 66 4.48 -0.95 1.02
CA GLY A 66 3.72 -2.17 0.72
C GLY A 66 4.10 -3.32 1.66
N ARG A 67 5.40 -3.54 1.91
CA ARG A 67 5.85 -4.54 2.90
C ARG A 67 5.34 -4.22 4.30
N TYR A 68 5.43 -2.96 4.72
CA TYR A 68 4.94 -2.55 6.02
C TYR A 68 3.41 -2.76 6.15
N LEU A 69 2.65 -2.41 5.11
CA LEU A 69 1.21 -2.72 5.05
C LEU A 69 0.94 -4.23 5.19
N GLY A 70 1.71 -5.08 4.49
CA GLY A 70 1.62 -6.54 4.61
C GLY A 70 1.88 -7.05 6.03
N GLN A 71 2.88 -6.50 6.72
CA GLN A 71 3.15 -6.83 8.13
C GLN A 71 1.99 -6.41 9.05
N ARG A 72 1.46 -5.19 8.86
CA ARG A 72 0.37 -4.67 9.68
C ARG A 72 -0.93 -5.42 9.44
N VAL A 73 -1.23 -5.78 8.20
CA VAL A 73 -2.47 -6.51 7.91
C VAL A 73 -2.42 -7.93 8.47
N ALA A 74 -1.29 -8.62 8.38
CA ALA A 74 -1.10 -9.92 9.03
C ALA A 74 -1.22 -9.82 10.55
N HIS A 75 -0.64 -8.77 11.14
CA HIS A 75 -0.77 -8.48 12.58
C HIS A 75 -2.24 -8.30 13.00
N HIS A 76 -3.01 -7.48 12.27
CA HIS A 76 -4.41 -7.19 12.58
C HIS A 76 -5.35 -8.36 12.29
N ALA A 77 -5.04 -9.20 11.30
CA ALA A 77 -5.76 -10.47 11.07
C ALA A 77 -5.52 -11.50 12.19
N ARG A 78 -4.47 -11.32 13.01
CA ARG A 78 -4.12 -12.19 14.14
C ARG A 78 -4.04 -13.66 13.70
N ARG A 79 -4.84 -14.54 14.32
CA ARG A 79 -4.89 -15.98 14.04
C ARG A 79 -5.83 -16.35 12.90
N ARG A 80 -6.58 -15.41 12.32
CA ARG A 80 -7.50 -15.71 11.19
C ARG A 80 -6.71 -16.08 9.95
N ALA A 81 -7.08 -17.15 9.26
CA ALA A 81 -6.45 -17.55 8.00
C ALA A 81 -6.70 -16.55 6.86
N THR A 82 -7.68 -15.67 7.03
CA THR A 82 -8.12 -14.71 6.04
C THR A 82 -7.98 -13.28 6.56
N ILE A 83 -7.46 -12.41 5.72
CA ILE A 83 -7.39 -10.96 5.88
C ILE A 83 -8.68 -10.38 5.30
N ASP A 84 -9.52 -9.87 6.20
CA ASP A 84 -10.78 -9.20 5.88
C ASP A 84 -10.61 -7.67 5.79
N LEU A 85 -11.69 -6.98 5.39
CA LEU A 85 -11.71 -5.53 5.27
C LEU A 85 -11.43 -4.80 6.60
N ALA A 86 -11.78 -5.38 7.74
CA ALA A 86 -11.54 -4.73 9.03
C ALA A 86 -10.05 -4.70 9.37
N ALA A 87 -9.35 -5.83 9.19
CA ALA A 87 -7.90 -5.90 9.36
C ALA A 87 -7.17 -5.00 8.34
N ALA A 88 -7.63 -5.00 7.09
CA ALA A 88 -7.09 -4.15 6.03
C ALA A 88 -7.26 -2.65 6.33
N ALA A 89 -8.43 -2.23 6.81
CA ALA A 89 -8.70 -0.84 7.16
C ALA A 89 -7.79 -0.36 8.30
N LEU A 90 -7.68 -1.14 9.39
CA LEU A 90 -6.80 -0.82 10.52
C LEU A 90 -5.33 -0.69 10.07
N ALA A 91 -4.86 -1.61 9.24
CA ALA A 91 -3.51 -1.59 8.70
C ALA A 91 -3.27 -0.36 7.81
N SER A 92 -4.20 -0.07 6.89
CA SER A 92 -4.11 1.09 5.99
C SER A 92 -4.06 2.41 6.75
N ASP A 93 -4.91 2.60 7.78
CA ASP A 93 -4.93 3.83 8.57
C ASP A 93 -3.65 4.03 9.39
N GLU A 94 -3.02 2.94 9.84
CA GLU A 94 -1.73 2.99 10.54
C GLU A 94 -0.59 3.39 9.58
N VAL A 95 -0.54 2.74 8.41
CA VAL A 95 0.46 3.07 7.37
C VAL A 95 0.33 4.52 6.93
N GLU A 96 -0.88 5.00 6.67
CA GLU A 96 -1.12 6.38 6.23
C GLU A 96 -0.72 7.41 7.28
N ARG A 97 -0.95 7.13 8.57
CA ARG A 97 -0.43 7.97 9.66
C ARG A 97 1.09 7.98 9.65
N GLY A 98 1.73 6.83 9.50
CA GLY A 98 3.19 6.72 9.39
C GLY A 98 3.76 7.53 8.22
N CYS A 99 3.16 7.40 7.03
CA CYS A 99 3.53 8.17 5.85
C CYS A 99 3.37 9.69 6.09
N ARG A 100 2.28 10.12 6.72
CA ARG A 100 2.06 11.54 7.03
C ARG A 100 3.11 12.10 7.98
N MET A 101 3.43 11.37 9.05
CA MET A 101 4.47 11.79 10.00
C MET A 101 5.85 11.89 9.34
N ASN A 102 6.20 10.93 8.47
CA ASN A 102 7.46 10.99 7.73
C ASN A 102 7.50 12.16 6.75
N ALA A 103 6.40 12.44 6.04
CA ALA A 103 6.33 13.57 5.12
C ALA A 103 6.48 14.93 5.84
N ILE A 104 5.90 15.08 7.04
CA ILE A 104 6.09 16.28 7.87
C ILE A 104 7.57 16.44 8.26
N ARG A 105 8.23 15.35 8.67
CA ARG A 105 9.63 15.35 9.07
C ARG A 105 10.59 15.65 7.92
N GLU A 106 10.29 15.16 6.72
CA GLU A 106 11.12 15.39 5.51
C GLU A 106 10.88 16.74 4.85
N GLY A 107 9.74 17.41 5.14
CA GLY A 107 9.40 18.74 4.64
C GLY A 107 9.73 19.90 5.60
N SER A 108 10.37 19.60 6.74
CA SER A 108 10.94 20.58 7.69
C SER A 108 12.43 20.72 7.46
#